data_AF-A0A9D4MNC4-F1
#
_entry.id   AF-A0A9D4MNC4-F1
#
_cell.length_a   1.000
_cell.length_b   1.000
_cell.length_c   1.000
_cell.angle_alpha   90.00
_cell.angle_beta   90.00
_cell.angle_gamma   90.00
#
_symmetry.space_group_name_H-M   'P 1'
#
loop_
_entity.id
_entity.type
_entity.pdbx_description
1 polymer ?
#
loop_
_entity_poly.entity_id
_entity_poly.type
_entity_poly.pdbx_seq_one_letter_code
_entity_poly.pdbx_strand_id
1 'polypeptide(L)'
;MILFAAVDFDGAVKLFNMDVTVTDTSSNSVIIPVVIEIKPANEFAPVFPADITVNFNEDTAVGSDIATPVATDGDSNDTPDGVLTYSIQSGSWNFLLRRRLQVERFFYSIQSGS
;
A
#
# COMPACT_ATOMS: atom_id res chain seq x y z
N MET A 1 6.72 31.32 -15.68
CA MET A 1 5.58 30.45 -15.37
C MET A 1 6.12 29.06 -15.13
N ILE A 2 6.30 28.67 -13.87
CA ILE A 2 6.77 27.33 -13.49
C ILE A 2 5.52 26.49 -13.28
N LEU A 3 5.33 25.49 -14.13
CA LEU A 3 4.25 24.52 -14.00
C LEU A 3 4.67 23.56 -12.90
N PHE A 4 4.10 23.67 -11.70
CA PHE A 4 4.22 22.58 -10.75
C PHE A 4 3.49 21.39 -11.38
N ALA A 5 4.19 20.27 -11.58
CA ALA A 5 3.51 18.98 -11.55
C ALA A 5 2.67 18.95 -10.26
N ALA A 6 1.48 18.33 -10.29
CA ALA A 6 0.67 18.20 -9.08
C ALA A 6 1.55 17.67 -7.94
N VAL A 7 1.49 18.35 -6.79
CA VAL A 7 2.22 17.94 -5.58
C VAL A 7 1.55 16.66 -5.10
N ASP A 8 2.24 15.54 -5.24
CA ASP A 8 1.71 14.19 -5.03
C ASP A 8 2.87 13.31 -4.51
N PHE A 9 2.71 12.75 -3.32
CA PHE A 9 3.74 11.89 -2.71
C PHE A 9 3.86 10.54 -3.43
N ASP A 10 2.77 10.05 -4.01
CA ASP A 10 2.69 8.77 -4.71
C ASP A 10 3.15 8.88 -6.17
N GLY A 11 3.35 10.12 -6.62
CA GLY A 11 4.03 10.47 -7.86
C GLY A 11 5.55 10.21 -7.84
N ALA A 12 6.18 10.45 -9.00
CA ALA A 12 7.60 10.17 -9.21
C ALA A 12 8.56 11.16 -8.51
N VAL A 13 8.09 12.37 -8.13
CA VAL A 13 8.93 13.44 -7.59
C VAL A 13 8.40 13.86 -6.22
N LYS A 14 9.20 13.66 -5.18
CA LYS A 14 8.86 13.96 -3.78
C LYS A 14 9.72 15.08 -3.17
N LEU A 15 10.71 15.56 -3.91
CA LEU A 15 11.67 16.57 -3.50
C LEU A 15 11.85 17.61 -4.61
N PHE A 16 11.77 18.89 -4.25
CA PHE A 16 12.04 20.00 -5.16
C PHE A 16 13.14 20.88 -4.60
N ASN A 17 14.14 21.17 -5.43
CA ASN A 17 15.21 22.11 -5.14
C ASN A 17 14.89 23.43 -5.84
N MET A 18 14.89 24.51 -5.07
CA MET A 18 14.61 25.86 -5.57
C MET A 18 15.69 26.82 -5.10
N ASP A 19 16.05 27.77 -5.97
CA ASP A 19 16.96 28.86 -5.62
C ASP A 19 16.16 30.16 -5.51
N VAL A 20 16.14 30.73 -4.31
CA VAL A 20 15.50 32.02 -4.06
C VAL A 20 16.55 33.12 -4.13
N THR A 21 16.42 34.02 -5.10
CA THR A 21 17.32 35.18 -5.22
C THR A 21 16.70 36.38 -4.52
N VAL A 22 17.41 36.93 -3.53
CA VAL A 22 17.05 38.19 -2.86
C VAL A 22 17.98 39.27 -3.38
N THR A 23 17.43 40.37 -3.91
CA THR A 23 18.20 41.49 -4.47
C THR A 23 17.83 42.78 -3.76
N ASP A 24 18.82 43.57 -3.35
CA ASP A 24 18.61 44.89 -2.74
C ASP A 24 18.44 46.00 -3.80
N THR A 25 18.12 47.21 -3.36
CA THR A 25 17.95 48.38 -4.26
C THR A 25 19.25 48.85 -4.90
N SER A 26 20.40 48.38 -4.40
CA SER A 26 21.74 48.66 -4.94
C SER A 26 22.21 47.57 -5.92
N SER A 27 21.32 46.66 -6.30
CA SER A 27 21.60 45.51 -7.19
C SER A 27 22.57 44.47 -6.62
N ASN A 28 22.77 44.42 -5.31
CA ASN A 28 23.43 43.28 -4.67
C ASN A 28 22.44 42.12 -4.54
N SER A 29 22.84 40.92 -4.91
CA SER A 29 21.98 39.73 -4.85
C SER A 29 22.62 38.59 -4.06
N VAL A 30 21.80 37.86 -3.29
CA VAL A 30 22.14 36.60 -2.63
C VAL A 30 21.18 35.52 -3.10
N ILE A 31 21.72 34.32 -3.37
CA ILE A 31 20.94 33.13 -3.68
C ILE A 31 20.83 32.27 -2.42
N ILE A 32 19.61 31.87 -2.08
CA ILE A 32 19.29 31.02 -0.93
C ILE A 32 18.68 29.73 -1.47
N PRO A 33 19.34 28.56 -1.32
CA PRO A 33 18.76 27.28 -1.72
C PRO A 33 17.65 26.88 -0.74
N VAL A 34 16.55 26.38 -1.30
CA VAL A 34 15.36 25.90 -0.59
C VAL A 34 15.06 24.49 -1.06
N VAL A 35 14.81 23.58 -0.13
CA VAL A 35 14.37 22.21 -0.40
C VAL A 35 12.94 22.06 0.09
N ILE A 36 12.05 21.65 -0.80
CA ILE A 36 10.66 21.33 -0.49
C ILE A 36 10.51 19.81 -0.52
N GLU A 37 10.01 19.25 0.57
CA GLU A 37 9.73 17.82 0.71
C GLU A 37 8.22 17.60 0.77
N ILE A 38 7.70 16.73 -0.09
CA ILE A 38 6.31 16.27 -0.04
C ILE A 38 6.20 15.23 1.07
N LYS A 39 5.25 15.43 1.98
CA LYS A 39 4.95 14.45 3.04
C LYS A 39 3.86 13.49 2.57
N PRO A 40 3.92 12.21 2.98
CA PRO A 40 2.87 11.27 2.65
C PRO A 40 1.55 11.64 3.32
N ALA A 41 0.47 11.29 2.66
CA ALA A 41 -0.88 11.32 3.17
C ALA A 41 -1.60 10.07 2.66
N ASN A 42 -2.53 9.54 3.44
CA ASN A 42 -3.39 8.44 3.01
C ASN A 42 -4.54 9.02 2.18
N GLU A 43 -4.38 9.02 0.86
CA GLU A 43 -5.31 9.64 -0.10
C GLU A 43 -6.30 8.64 -0.69
N PHE A 44 -5.91 7.37 -0.75
CA PHE A 44 -6.70 6.29 -1.28
C PHE A 44 -7.14 5.33 -0.16
N ALA A 45 -8.03 4.42 -0.52
CA ALA A 45 -8.46 3.34 0.36
C ALA A 45 -8.28 2.03 -0.38
N PRO A 46 -8.00 0.92 0.32
CA PRO A 46 -7.87 -0.38 -0.32
C PRO A 46 -9.14 -0.78 -1.08
N VAL A 47 -8.99 -1.19 -2.34
CA VAL A 47 -10.10 -1.64 -3.19
C VAL A 47 -9.87 -3.07 -3.66
N PHE A 48 -10.90 -3.91 -3.52
CA PHE A 48 -11.00 -5.16 -4.27
C PHE A 48 -11.64 -4.89 -5.64
N PRO A 49 -11.00 -5.27 -6.76
CA PRO A 49 -11.51 -4.96 -8.09
C PRO A 49 -12.80 -5.72 -8.43
N ALA A 50 -13.06 -6.84 -7.76
CA ALA A 50 -14.28 -7.63 -7.90
C ALA A 50 -14.53 -8.46 -6.64
N ASP A 51 -15.81 -8.80 -6.43
CA ASP A 51 -16.19 -9.82 -5.46
C ASP A 51 -15.68 -11.19 -5.89
N ILE A 52 -15.23 -11.99 -4.93
CA ILE A 52 -14.74 -13.34 -5.17
C ILE A 52 -15.71 -14.34 -4.55
N THR A 53 -16.29 -15.18 -5.40
CA THR A 53 -17.08 -16.35 -4.98
C THR A 53 -16.35 -17.61 -5.45
N VAL A 54 -16.11 -18.54 -4.53
CA VAL A 54 -15.44 -19.82 -4.83
C VAL A 54 -16.31 -20.96 -4.31
N ASN A 55 -16.55 -21.94 -5.19
CA ASN A 55 -17.16 -23.22 -4.84
C ASN A 55 -16.05 -24.27 -4.78
N PHE A 56 -16.00 -25.04 -3.70
CA PHE A 56 -15.05 -26.13 -3.53
C PHE A 56 -15.76 -27.35 -2.93
N ASN A 57 -15.19 -28.54 -3.11
CA ASN A 57 -15.81 -29.77 -2.63
C ASN A 57 -15.60 -29.94 -1.11
N GLU A 58 -16.54 -30.55 -0.41
CA GLU A 58 -16.42 -30.82 1.03
C GLU A 58 -15.28 -31.79 1.36
N ASP A 59 -14.88 -32.63 0.40
CA ASP A 59 -13.72 -33.51 0.51
C ASP A 59 -12.37 -32.80 0.24
N THR A 60 -12.39 -31.47 -0.01
CA THR A 60 -11.18 -30.70 -0.26
C THR A 60 -10.23 -30.85 0.90
N ALA A 61 -9.01 -31.30 0.59
CA ALA A 61 -8.01 -31.62 1.60
C ALA A 61 -7.72 -30.40 2.49
N VAL A 62 -7.59 -30.66 3.78
CA VAL A 62 -7.19 -29.67 4.77
C VAL A 62 -5.88 -29.01 4.35
N GLY A 63 -5.87 -27.69 4.36
CA GLY A 63 -4.70 -26.90 4.02
C GLY A 63 -4.60 -26.52 2.54
N SER A 64 -5.58 -26.89 1.70
CA SER A 64 -5.71 -26.41 0.33
C SER A 64 -5.92 -24.90 0.28
N ASP A 65 -5.33 -24.25 -0.74
CA ASP A 65 -5.58 -22.84 -1.01
C ASP A 65 -6.93 -22.69 -1.72
N ILE A 66 -7.89 -22.06 -1.06
CA ILE A 66 -9.28 -21.92 -1.57
C ILE A 66 -9.43 -20.65 -2.44
N ALA A 67 -8.87 -19.53 -1.97
CA ALA A 67 -8.94 -18.26 -2.68
C ALA A 67 -7.72 -17.39 -2.34
N THR A 68 -7.35 -16.51 -3.26
CA THR A 68 -6.33 -15.46 -3.03
C THR A 68 -6.94 -14.12 -3.41
N PRO A 69 -7.71 -13.47 -2.50
CA PRO A 69 -8.22 -12.15 -2.75
C PRO A 69 -7.08 -11.14 -2.82
N VAL A 70 -7.14 -10.25 -3.81
CA VAL A 70 -6.13 -9.20 -4.02
C VAL A 70 -6.84 -7.86 -4.02
N ALA A 71 -6.52 -7.04 -3.03
CA ALA A 71 -6.85 -5.62 -3.05
C ALA A 71 -5.68 -4.82 -3.64
N THR A 72 -5.97 -3.62 -4.10
CA THR A 72 -5.00 -2.61 -4.51
C THR A 72 -5.22 -1.34 -3.71
N ASP A 73 -4.14 -0.68 -3.36
CA ASP A 73 -4.15 0.68 -2.80
C ASP A 73 -3.42 1.62 -3.76
N GLY A 74 -3.88 2.87 -3.86
CA GLY A 74 -3.28 3.90 -4.70
C GLY A 74 -2.09 4.59 -4.03
N ASP A 75 -2.00 4.54 -2.71
CA ASP A 75 -0.92 5.13 -1.93
C ASP A 75 0.38 4.30 -2.07
N SER A 76 1.53 4.96 -1.91
CA SER A 76 2.84 4.35 -2.06
C SER A 76 3.11 3.31 -0.97
N ASN A 77 3.66 2.17 -1.38
CA ASN A 77 4.14 1.12 -0.49
C ASN A 77 5.42 1.47 0.27
N ASP A 78 6.02 2.64 0.01
CA ASP A 78 7.12 3.20 0.80
C ASP A 78 6.67 3.59 2.22
N THR A 79 5.35 3.73 2.41
CA THR A 79 4.72 4.15 3.67
C THR A 79 3.67 3.14 4.12
N PRO A 80 3.24 3.17 5.39
CA PRO A 80 2.16 2.31 5.86
C PRO A 80 0.83 2.50 5.12
N ASP A 81 0.62 3.66 4.49
CA ASP A 81 -0.65 4.03 3.85
C ASP A 81 -0.94 3.11 2.65
N GLY A 82 0.07 2.80 1.82
CA GLY A 82 -0.07 1.82 0.72
C GLY A 82 0.06 0.34 1.13
N VAL A 83 0.23 0.02 2.42
CA VAL A 83 0.48 -1.36 2.89
C VAL A 83 -0.80 -2.06 3.32
N LEU A 84 -1.20 -3.06 2.52
CA LEU A 84 -2.42 -3.82 2.74
C LEU A 84 -2.33 -4.84 3.88
N THR A 85 -3.37 -4.87 4.72
CA THR A 85 -3.60 -5.90 5.74
C THR A 85 -5.01 -6.50 5.57
N TYR A 86 -5.12 -7.82 5.69
CA TYR A 86 -6.36 -8.56 5.46
C TYR A 86 -6.86 -9.20 6.76
N SER A 87 -8.18 -9.20 6.96
CA SER A 87 -8.85 -9.90 8.07
C SER A 87 -10.16 -10.55 7.59
N ILE A 88 -10.57 -11.63 8.25
CA ILE A 88 -11.87 -12.26 8.03
C ILE A 88 -12.83 -11.70 9.09
N GLN A 89 -13.92 -11.07 8.67
CA GLN A 89 -14.90 -10.51 9.61
C GLN A 89 -15.90 -11.57 10.12
N SER A 90 -16.23 -12.57 9.31
CA SER A 90 -17.18 -13.63 9.65
C SER A 90 -16.97 -14.89 8.80
N GLY A 91 -17.36 -16.05 9.34
CA GLY A 91 -17.28 -17.35 8.65
C GLY A 91 -17.68 -18.50 9.57
N SER A 92 -18.33 -19.55 9.03
CA SER A 92 -18.85 -20.69 9.80
C SER A 92 -17.94 -21.92 9.80
N TRP A 93 -16.96 -21.97 8.89
CA TRP A 93 -15.97 -23.05 8.76
C TRP A 93 -14.58 -22.50 9.10
N ASN A 94 -13.64 -23.37 9.46
CA ASN A 94 -12.29 -23.04 9.97
C ASN A 94 -11.35 -22.40 8.91
N PHE A 95 -11.81 -21.39 8.18
CA PHE A 95 -11.01 -20.64 7.22
C PHE A 95 -10.05 -19.71 7.94
N LEU A 96 -8.80 -19.69 7.45
CA LEU A 96 -7.75 -18.82 7.97
C LEU A 96 -7.16 -18.03 6.82
N LEU A 97 -6.88 -16.74 7.06
CA LEU A 97 -6.01 -15.98 6.18
C LEU A 97 -4.57 -16.39 6.44
N ARG A 98 -3.86 -16.76 5.38
CA ARG A 98 -2.42 -16.96 5.43
C ARG A 98 -1.73 -15.70 4.97
N ARG A 99 -0.88 -15.12 5.80
CA ARG A 99 0.01 -14.02 5.39
C ARG A 99 1.08 -14.59 4.48
N ARG A 100 0.91 -14.48 3.16
CA ARG A 100 1.93 -14.90 2.19
C ARG A 100 3.04 -13.84 2.13
N LEU A 101 3.91 -13.81 3.14
CA LEU A 101 5.23 -13.22 2.96
C LEU A 101 6.11 -14.26 2.25
N GLN A 102 6.96 -13.77 1.36
CA GLN A 102 7.81 -14.59 0.52
C GLN A 102 8.65 -15.55 1.38
N VAL A 103 8.69 -16.82 0.95
CA VAL A 103 9.50 -17.94 1.49
C VAL A 103 8.90 -18.70 2.69
N GLU A 104 8.46 -19.91 2.35
CA GLU A 104 8.33 -21.15 3.14
C GLU A 104 7.10 -21.43 4.04
N ARG A 105 6.87 -22.75 4.12
CA ARG A 105 5.62 -23.49 4.31
C ARG A 105 5.13 -23.45 5.76
N PHE A 106 3.81 -23.51 5.96
CA PHE A 106 3.24 -23.85 7.28
C PHE A 106 2.16 -24.93 7.18
N PHE A 107 2.25 -25.88 8.10
CA PHE A 107 1.32 -26.96 8.38
C PHE A 107 0.34 -26.53 9.48
N TYR A 108 -0.86 -27.09 9.51
CA TYR A 108 -1.67 -27.16 10.73
C TYR A 108 -2.29 -28.54 10.88
N SER A 109 -2.40 -28.99 12.12
CA SER A 109 -3.10 -30.22 12.51
C SER A 109 -4.54 -29.91 12.90
N ILE A 110 -5.43 -30.89 12.72
CA ILE A 110 -6.73 -30.91 13.38
C ILE A 110 -6.74 -32.10 14.34
N GLN A 111 -7.17 -31.85 15.58
CA GLN A 111 -7.74 -32.90 16.42
C GLN A 111 -9.25 -32.72 16.50
N SER A 112 -9.97 -33.62 15.85
CA SER A 112 -11.16 -34.34 16.34
C SER A 112 -11.57 -35.27 15.18
N GLY A 113 -11.93 -36.53 15.39
CA GLY A 113 -12.77 -37.04 16.46
C GLY A 113 -14.11 -37.42 15.84
N SER A 114 -14.15 -38.57 15.19
CA SER A 114 -15.26 -39.53 15.17
C SER A 114 -14.68 -40.91 14.94
#